data_AF-A0A5M9K4B5-F1
#
_entry.id   AF-A0A5M9K4B5-F1
#
_cell.length_a   1.000
_cell.length_b   1.000
_cell.length_c   1.000
_cell.angle_alpha   90.00
_cell.angle_beta   90.00
_cell.angle_gamma   90.00
#
_symmetry.space_group_name_H-M   'P 1'
#
loop_
_entity.id
_entity.type
_entity.pdbx_description
1 polymer ?
#
loop_
_entity_poly.entity_id
_entity_poly.type
_entity_poly.pdbx_seq_one_letter_code
_entity_poly.pdbx_strand_id
1 'polypeptide(L)'
;MPPSSQLKYGQIIEYIPDRLYLASYTTPPSPDTLFPYPEQQSSRRSPTKRSARAADGPSVVSDKNREPPHYFSVDDTLLYNAFHHDFGPLHIGHLYRFAVQFHDILGAPENKNKPVVFWSKADARSRANAACLLATYMVLIQSWAPHLALAPIAQADPPLMPFRDAGYSQADYGITVQDVVYGVWRAQRSKDSALSHNSTSKSMRDMSV
;
A
#
# COMPACT_ATOMS: atom_id res chain seq x y z
N MET A 1 10.01 -35.37 12.85
CA MET A 1 10.48 -34.14 12.16
C MET A 1 9.63 -32.98 12.67
N PRO A 2 10.20 -31.88 13.17
CA PRO A 2 9.41 -30.69 13.44
C PRO A 2 8.85 -30.16 12.11
N PRO A 3 7.62 -29.61 12.08
CA PRO A 3 7.14 -28.96 10.88
C PRO A 3 8.12 -27.82 10.55
N SER A 4 8.61 -27.81 9.32
CA SER A 4 9.33 -26.67 8.77
C SER A 4 8.51 -25.42 9.04
N SER A 5 9.06 -24.50 9.83
CA SER A 5 8.51 -23.16 10.02
C SER A 5 8.53 -22.45 8.67
N GLN A 6 7.50 -22.68 7.86
CA GLN A 6 7.27 -21.95 6.61
C GLN A 6 7.25 -20.48 6.99
N LEU A 7 8.30 -19.77 6.55
CA LEU A 7 8.42 -18.34 6.73
C LEU A 7 7.18 -17.69 6.12
N LYS A 8 6.39 -17.01 6.96
CA LYS A 8 5.11 -16.39 6.62
C LYS A 8 5.30 -15.08 5.84
N TYR A 9 6.07 -15.10 4.76
CA TYR A 9 6.27 -13.90 3.95
C TYR A 9 5.20 -13.81 2.86
N GLY A 10 4.47 -12.71 2.82
CA GLY A 10 4.08 -12.12 1.54
C GLY A 10 4.89 -10.85 1.30
N GLN A 11 4.70 -10.27 0.13
CA GLN A 11 5.51 -9.15 -0.35
C GLN A 11 5.29 -7.92 0.55
N ILE A 12 6.37 -7.24 0.93
CA ILE A 12 6.35 -5.97 1.66
C ILE A 12 6.93 -4.90 0.74
N ILE A 13 6.16 -3.84 0.52
CA ILE A 13 6.46 -2.73 -0.37
C ILE A 13 6.52 -1.46 0.49
N GLU A 14 7.67 -0.81 0.50
CA GLU A 14 7.85 0.47 1.19
C GLU A 14 7.27 1.61 0.35
N TYR A 15 6.30 2.34 0.93
CA TYR A 15 5.66 3.50 0.30
C TYR A 15 6.27 4.81 0.80
N ILE A 16 6.46 4.93 2.11
CA ILE A 16 7.14 6.06 2.75
C ILE A 16 8.22 5.47 3.64
N PRO A 17 9.50 5.85 3.44
CA PRO A 17 10.61 5.34 4.22
C PRO A 17 10.36 5.42 5.72
N ASP A 18 10.63 4.32 6.42
CA ASP A 18 10.47 4.18 7.88
C ASP A 18 9.05 4.38 8.43
N ARG A 19 8.05 4.64 7.57
CA ARG A 19 6.73 5.10 8.03
C ARG A 19 5.57 4.27 7.52
N LEU A 20 5.53 3.99 6.22
CA LEU A 20 4.38 3.36 5.60
C LEU A 20 4.78 2.25 4.66
N TYR A 21 4.20 1.07 4.91
CA TYR A 21 4.44 -0.14 4.15
C TYR A 21 3.11 -0.72 3.69
N LEU A 22 3.09 -1.23 2.46
CA LEU A 22 2.03 -2.08 1.93
C LEU A 22 2.53 -3.53 1.98
N ALA A 23 1.80 -4.42 2.64
CA ALA A 23 2.19 -5.82 2.75
C ALA A 23 1.08 -6.77 2.30
N SER A 24 1.46 -7.99 1.95
CA SER A 24 0.53 -9.10 1.84
C SER A 24 0.91 -10.22 2.81
N TYR A 25 -0.08 -10.86 3.44
CA TYR A 25 0.17 -11.98 4.35
C TYR A 25 -0.86 -13.09 4.13
N THR A 26 -0.42 -14.35 4.27
CA THR A 26 -1.30 -15.53 4.21
C THR A 26 -2.04 -15.75 5.53
N THR A 27 -1.47 -15.30 6.64
CA THR A 27 -2.09 -15.32 7.97
C THR A 27 -1.98 -13.93 8.59
N PRO A 28 -2.94 -13.51 9.44
CA PRO A 28 -2.84 -12.23 10.13
C PRO A 28 -1.48 -12.06 10.82
N PRO A 29 -0.78 -10.92 10.61
CA PRO A 29 0.50 -10.66 11.23
C PRO A 29 0.33 -10.45 12.74
N SER A 30 1.24 -11.03 13.52
CA SER A 30 1.41 -10.74 14.95
C SER A 30 2.62 -9.81 15.17
N PRO A 31 2.81 -9.26 16.39
CA PRO A 31 3.99 -8.46 16.72
C PRO A 31 5.34 -9.17 16.49
N ASP A 32 5.34 -10.51 16.49
CA ASP A 32 6.52 -11.34 16.21
C ASP A 32 6.75 -11.60 14.72
N THR A 33 5.90 -11.05 13.84
CA THR A 33 6.06 -11.19 12.40
C THR A 33 7.35 -10.49 11.97
N LEU A 34 8.21 -11.23 11.28
CA LEU A 34 9.46 -10.70 10.77
C LEU A 34 9.17 -9.52 9.83
N PHE A 35 9.70 -8.36 10.20
CA PHE A 35 9.56 -7.12 9.46
C PHE A 35 10.95 -6.67 8.99
N PRO A 36 11.14 -6.35 7.70
CA PRO A 36 12.40 -5.82 7.20
C PRO A 36 12.57 -4.41 7.76
N TYR A 37 13.29 -4.29 8.88
CA TYR A 37 13.72 -2.99 9.36
C TYR A 37 14.77 -2.46 8.37
N PRO A 38 14.66 -1.20 7.90
CA PRO A 38 15.73 -0.59 7.13
C PRO A 38 17.00 -0.59 7.99
N GLU A 39 18.08 -1.11 7.40
CA GLU A 39 19.40 -1.12 8.04
C GLU A 39 19.73 0.33 8.41
N GLN A 40 19.80 0.63 9.71
CA GLN A 40 20.46 1.84 10.15
C GLN A 40 21.88 1.75 9.57
N GLN A 41 22.26 2.72 8.73
CA GLN A 41 23.65 2.95 8.37
C GLN A 41 24.42 3.11 9.68
N SER A 42 24.93 1.98 10.19
CA SER A 42 25.81 1.97 11.33
C SER A 42 27.01 2.79 10.91
N SER A 43 27.09 3.98 11.50
CA SER A 43 28.22 4.87 11.35
C SER A 43 29.51 4.09 11.53
N ARG A 44 30.33 4.03 10.47
CA ARG A 44 31.75 3.67 10.49
C ARG A 44 32.07 2.25 10.97
N ARG A 45 31.95 1.27 10.08
CA ARG A 45 32.84 0.11 10.10
C ARG A 45 33.66 0.07 8.81
N SER A 46 34.96 0.31 8.96
CA SER A 46 35.96 0.26 7.88
C SER A 46 35.89 -1.09 7.14
N PRO A 47 36.08 -1.11 5.81
CA PRO A 47 35.87 -2.31 5.03
C PRO A 47 36.98 -3.33 5.27
N THR A 48 36.70 -4.40 6.02
CA THR A 48 37.56 -5.57 6.05
C THR A 48 37.19 -6.52 4.92
N LYS A 49 38.18 -6.71 4.05
CA LYS A 49 38.20 -7.58 2.86
C LYS A 49 37.74 -9.01 3.19
N ARG A 50 36.52 -9.39 2.78
CA ARG A 50 36.10 -10.80 2.70
C ARG A 50 35.21 -11.05 1.47
N SER A 51 35.79 -11.82 0.55
CA SER A 51 35.23 -12.73 -0.45
C SER A 51 33.76 -12.54 -0.87
N ALA A 52 33.59 -12.26 -2.16
CA ALA A 52 32.33 -12.25 -2.89
C ALA A 52 31.60 -13.61 -2.83
N ARG A 53 30.45 -13.63 -2.16
CA ARG A 53 29.28 -14.42 -2.57
C ARG A 53 28.06 -13.53 -2.39
N ALA A 54 27.38 -13.24 -3.50
CA ALA A 54 26.15 -12.49 -3.51
C ALA A 54 25.07 -13.27 -2.75
N ALA A 55 24.61 -12.71 -1.63
CA ALA A 55 23.35 -13.08 -1.00
C ALA A 55 22.38 -11.95 -1.33
N ASP A 56 21.54 -12.18 -2.34
CA ASP A 56 20.49 -11.27 -2.77
C ASP A 56 19.25 -11.57 -1.91
N GLY A 57 18.94 -10.66 -0.99
CA GLY A 57 17.79 -10.76 -0.09
C GLY A 57 17.90 -9.76 1.06
N PRO A 58 16.81 -9.08 1.45
CA PRO A 58 16.85 -8.10 2.54
C PRO A 58 17.27 -8.78 3.86
N SER A 59 18.25 -8.18 4.55
CA SER A 59 18.73 -8.60 5.87
C SER A 59 17.59 -8.48 6.90
N VAL A 60 16.99 -9.60 7.29
CA VAL A 60 15.94 -9.63 8.32
C VAL A 60 16.61 -9.55 9.70
N VAL A 61 16.80 -8.34 10.21
CA VAL A 61 17.35 -8.10 11.55
C VAL A 61 16.23 -8.11 12.59
N SER A 62 16.21 -9.09 13.49
CA SER A 62 15.36 -9.05 14.69
C SER A 62 15.99 -8.12 15.73
N ASP A 63 15.84 -6.81 15.54
CA ASP A 63 16.36 -5.84 16.51
C ASP A 63 15.42 -5.81 17.73
N LYS A 64 15.81 -6.49 18.82
CA LYS A 64 15.02 -6.63 20.07
C LYS A 64 14.69 -5.29 20.76
N ASN A 65 15.17 -4.18 20.22
CA ASN A 65 15.09 -2.85 20.82
C ASN A 65 14.13 -1.90 20.07
N ARG A 66 13.49 -2.35 18.98
CA ARG A 66 12.50 -1.56 18.23
C ARG A 66 11.09 -1.97 18.59
N GLU A 67 10.20 -0.99 18.72
CA GLU A 67 8.77 -1.28 18.91
C GLU A 67 8.21 -1.94 17.64
N PRO A 68 7.37 -2.99 17.80
CA PRO A 68 6.83 -3.72 16.66
C PRO A 68 5.96 -2.81 15.78
N PRO A 69 5.91 -3.05 14.45
CA PRO A 69 5.06 -2.29 13.55
C PRO A 69 3.58 -2.37 13.92
N HIS A 70 2.83 -1.32 13.60
CA HIS A 70 1.37 -1.34 13.71
C HIS A 70 0.77 -1.91 12.43
N TYR A 71 0.19 -3.10 12.52
CA TYR A 71 -0.46 -3.78 11.39
C TYR A 71 -1.96 -3.49 11.38
N PHE A 72 -2.48 -3.07 10.23
CA PHE A 72 -3.93 -2.93 10.02
C PHE A 72 -4.34 -3.37 8.61
N SER A 73 -5.57 -3.86 8.48
CA SER A 73 -6.16 -4.29 7.22
C SER A 73 -7.59 -3.80 7.09
N VAL A 74 -8.09 -3.76 5.86
CA VAL A 74 -9.48 -3.42 5.54
C VAL A 74 -10.22 -4.53 4.82
N ASP A 75 -9.58 -5.69 4.61
CA ASP A 75 -10.14 -6.79 3.82
C ASP A 75 -11.46 -7.33 4.38
N ASP A 76 -11.65 -7.27 5.70
CA ASP A 76 -12.86 -7.75 6.38
C ASP A 76 -13.83 -6.60 6.75
N THR A 77 -13.47 -5.33 6.47
CA THR A 77 -14.28 -4.15 6.82
C THR A 77 -14.81 -3.39 5.61
N LEU A 78 -14.06 -3.38 4.50
CA LEU A 78 -14.41 -2.72 3.24
C LEU A 78 -14.66 -3.79 2.17
N LEU A 79 -15.87 -4.37 2.21
CA LEU A 79 -16.26 -5.46 1.32
C LEU A 79 -16.77 -4.93 -0.02
N TYR A 80 -16.15 -5.40 -1.11
CA TYR A 80 -16.66 -5.17 -2.46
C TYR A 80 -17.86 -6.07 -2.74
N ASN A 81 -18.98 -5.50 -3.21
CA ASN A 81 -20.16 -6.26 -3.60
C ASN A 81 -20.07 -6.64 -5.07
N ALA A 82 -19.66 -7.88 -5.36
CA ALA A 82 -19.49 -8.39 -6.71
C ALA A 82 -20.83 -8.68 -7.39
N PHE A 83 -20.97 -8.30 -8.67
CA PHE A 83 -22.11 -8.69 -9.49
C PHE A 83 -21.94 -10.11 -10.04
N HIS A 84 -20.72 -10.47 -10.44
CA HIS A 84 -20.37 -11.81 -10.93
C HIS A 84 -18.94 -12.20 -10.54
N HIS A 85 -17.98 -12.05 -11.46
CA HIS A 85 -16.56 -12.36 -11.23
C HIS A 85 -15.71 -11.11 -11.05
N ASP A 86 -16.31 -9.92 -11.15
CA ASP A 86 -15.69 -8.67 -10.74
C ASP A 86 -15.37 -8.68 -9.25
N PHE A 87 -14.28 -8.01 -8.88
CA PHE A 87 -13.79 -8.01 -7.50
C PHE A 87 -13.35 -6.62 -7.03
N GLY A 88 -13.41 -5.62 -7.91
CA GLY A 88 -12.88 -4.28 -7.67
C GLY A 88 -12.84 -3.44 -8.95
N PRO A 89 -12.25 -2.24 -8.89
CA PRO A 89 -11.63 -1.63 -7.70
C PRO A 89 -12.68 -1.19 -6.66
N LEU A 90 -12.24 -0.95 -5.42
CA LEU A 90 -13.09 -0.36 -4.39
C LEU A 90 -13.52 1.06 -4.78
N HIS A 91 -14.83 1.34 -4.65
CA HIS A 91 -15.40 2.64 -5.00
C HIS A 91 -15.05 3.77 -4.02
N ILE A 92 -15.35 5.02 -4.38
CA ILE A 92 -14.99 6.24 -3.60
C ILE A 92 -15.44 6.22 -2.13
N GLY A 93 -16.61 5.65 -1.82
CA GLY A 93 -17.06 5.49 -0.43
C GLY A 93 -16.13 4.63 0.43
N HIS A 94 -15.53 3.57 -0.14
CA HIS A 94 -14.52 2.77 0.55
C HIS A 94 -13.24 3.56 0.76
N LEU A 95 -12.82 4.34 -0.24
CA LEU A 95 -11.65 5.23 -0.11
C LEU A 95 -11.83 6.22 1.03
N TYR A 96 -13.01 6.83 1.17
CA TYR A 96 -13.30 7.75 2.28
C TYR A 96 -13.18 7.06 3.64
N ARG A 97 -13.81 5.90 3.81
CA ARG A 97 -13.74 5.13 5.07
C ARG A 97 -12.31 4.71 5.40
N PHE A 98 -11.56 4.25 4.38
CA PHE A 98 -10.14 3.96 4.51
C PHE A 98 -9.35 5.19 4.93
N ALA A 99 -9.58 6.34 4.30
CA ALA A 99 -8.85 7.57 4.58
C ALA A 99 -9.03 8.04 6.02
N VAL A 100 -10.27 8.00 6.55
CA VAL A 100 -10.56 8.35 7.94
C VAL A 100 -9.82 7.41 8.88
N GLN A 101 -10.01 6.10 8.74
CA GLN A 101 -9.35 5.10 9.59
C GLN A 101 -7.82 5.21 9.50
N PHE A 102 -7.28 5.41 8.31
CA PHE A 102 -5.84 5.49 8.09
C PHE A 102 -5.23 6.75 8.70
N HIS A 103 -5.94 7.89 8.62
CA HIS A 103 -5.49 9.14 9.24
C HIS A 103 -5.52 9.04 10.77
N ASP A 104 -6.55 8.41 11.35
CA ASP A 104 -6.63 8.16 12.79
C ASP A 104 -5.45 7.29 13.27
N ILE A 105 -5.12 6.23 12.53
CA ILE A 105 -3.99 5.34 12.83
C ILE A 105 -2.65 6.10 12.75
N LEU A 106 -2.46 6.93 11.72
CA LEU A 106 -1.23 7.71 11.55
C LEU A 106 -1.10 8.84 12.58
N GLY A 107 -2.21 9.42 13.02
CA GLY A 107 -2.28 10.50 14.01
C GLY A 107 -2.18 10.04 15.47
N ALA A 108 -2.43 8.76 15.74
CA ALA A 108 -2.36 8.19 17.08
C ALA A 108 -0.97 8.40 17.72
N PRO A 109 -0.88 8.94 18.96
CA PRO A 109 0.40 9.20 19.63
C PRO A 109 1.29 7.95 19.76
N GLU A 110 0.66 6.79 19.97
CA GLU A 110 1.32 5.48 20.09
C GLU A 110 2.03 5.03 18.82
N ASN A 111 1.53 5.49 17.66
CA ASN A 111 2.04 5.11 16.36
C ASN A 111 3.04 6.12 15.80
N LYS A 112 3.30 7.28 16.43
CA LYS A 112 4.15 8.34 15.86
C LYS A 112 5.57 7.89 15.50
N ASN A 113 6.16 7.00 16.30
CA ASN A 113 7.53 6.51 16.11
C ASN A 113 7.59 5.07 15.58
N LYS A 114 6.45 4.51 15.16
CA LYS A 114 6.33 3.12 14.68
C LYS A 114 6.06 3.08 13.18
N PRO A 115 6.60 2.10 12.46
CA PRO A 115 6.16 1.78 11.11
C PRO A 115 4.69 1.37 11.12
N VAL A 116 3.91 1.89 10.17
CA VAL A 116 2.53 1.48 9.93
C VAL A 116 2.49 0.59 8.69
N VAL A 117 1.96 -0.61 8.86
CA VAL A 117 1.87 -1.62 7.81
C VAL A 117 0.41 -1.81 7.43
N PHE A 118 0.03 -1.25 6.29
CA PHE A 118 -1.24 -1.57 5.66
C PHE A 118 -1.11 -2.92 4.96
N TRP A 119 -1.90 -3.91 5.34
CA TRP A 119 -1.77 -5.26 4.77
C TRP A 119 -3.08 -5.81 4.21
N SER A 120 -2.94 -6.69 3.22
CA SER A 120 -4.02 -7.49 2.66
C SER A 120 -3.72 -8.98 2.73
N LYS A 121 -4.74 -9.81 2.51
CA LYS A 121 -4.60 -11.22 2.22
C LYS A 121 -3.69 -11.42 1.01
N ALA A 122 -2.99 -12.55 0.98
CA ALA A 122 -2.03 -12.89 -0.07
C ALA A 122 -2.67 -13.24 -1.43
N ASP A 123 -4.00 -13.30 -1.54
CA ASP A 123 -4.67 -13.58 -2.80
C ASP A 123 -4.58 -12.40 -3.78
N ALA A 124 -4.61 -12.71 -5.08
CA ALA A 124 -4.36 -11.72 -6.12
C ALA A 124 -5.39 -10.59 -6.17
N ARG A 125 -6.64 -10.85 -5.75
CA ARG A 125 -7.74 -9.86 -5.78
C ARG A 125 -7.59 -8.87 -4.63
N SER A 126 -7.37 -9.35 -3.42
CA SER A 126 -7.16 -8.50 -2.23
C SER A 126 -5.93 -7.61 -2.40
N ARG A 127 -4.82 -8.18 -2.92
CA ARG A 127 -3.60 -7.41 -3.22
C ARG A 127 -3.84 -6.28 -4.21
N ALA A 128 -4.56 -6.55 -5.30
CA ALA A 128 -4.89 -5.53 -6.30
C ALA A 128 -5.79 -4.43 -5.72
N ASN A 129 -6.80 -4.80 -4.92
CA ASN A 129 -7.68 -3.84 -4.25
C ASN A 129 -6.93 -2.96 -3.24
N ALA A 130 -6.11 -3.55 -2.37
CA ALA A 130 -5.35 -2.82 -1.37
C ALA A 130 -4.33 -1.87 -2.02
N ALA A 131 -3.56 -2.35 -3.01
CA ALA A 131 -2.62 -1.51 -3.76
C ALA A 131 -3.33 -0.35 -4.47
N CYS A 132 -4.46 -0.61 -5.11
CA CYS A 132 -5.25 0.41 -5.79
C CYS A 132 -5.82 1.45 -4.82
N LEU A 133 -6.35 1.00 -3.68
CA LEU A 133 -6.88 1.87 -2.64
C LEU A 133 -5.81 2.81 -2.08
N LEU A 134 -4.63 2.26 -1.73
CA LEU A 134 -3.52 3.03 -1.20
C LEU A 134 -2.95 4.01 -2.25
N ALA A 135 -2.72 3.56 -3.49
CA ALA A 135 -2.21 4.43 -4.55
C ALA A 135 -3.21 5.55 -4.88
N THR A 136 -4.51 5.25 -4.89
CA THR A 136 -5.56 6.26 -5.10
C THR A 136 -5.63 7.24 -3.93
N TYR A 137 -5.46 6.79 -2.69
CA TYR A 137 -5.34 7.66 -1.52
C TYR A 137 -4.16 8.64 -1.66
N MET A 138 -2.98 8.15 -2.04
CA MET A 138 -1.80 9.00 -2.22
C MET A 138 -2.02 10.08 -3.28
N VAL A 139 -2.69 9.73 -4.38
CA VAL A 139 -2.95 10.67 -5.46
C VAL A 139 -4.04 11.68 -5.11
N LEU A 140 -5.16 11.24 -4.55
CA LEU A 140 -6.31 12.12 -4.30
C LEU A 140 -6.17 12.98 -3.04
N ILE A 141 -5.61 12.43 -1.97
CA ILE A 141 -5.59 13.08 -0.65
C ILE A 141 -4.20 13.67 -0.37
N GLN A 142 -3.14 12.89 -0.60
CA GLN A 142 -1.77 13.38 -0.40
C GLN A 142 -1.25 14.19 -1.59
N SER A 143 -2.04 14.34 -2.67
CA SER A 143 -1.69 15.09 -3.87
C SER A 143 -0.39 14.62 -4.57
N TRP A 144 -0.05 13.34 -4.45
CA TRP A 144 1.11 12.78 -5.14
C TRP A 144 0.88 12.72 -6.65
N ALA A 145 1.97 12.85 -7.41
CA ALA A 145 1.95 12.52 -8.83
C ALA A 145 1.75 11.01 -9.02
N PRO A 146 0.98 10.56 -10.03
CA PRO A 146 0.63 9.15 -10.20
C PRO A 146 1.86 8.25 -10.34
N HIS A 147 2.92 8.71 -11.02
CA HIS A 147 4.16 7.94 -11.15
C HIS A 147 4.86 7.68 -9.81
N LEU A 148 4.77 8.58 -8.82
CA LEU A 148 5.33 8.37 -7.48
C LEU A 148 4.52 7.35 -6.69
N ALA A 149 3.19 7.42 -6.77
CA ALA A 149 2.30 6.48 -6.09
C ALA A 149 2.36 5.06 -6.69
N LEU A 150 2.68 4.95 -7.99
CA LEU A 150 2.79 3.68 -8.70
C LEU A 150 4.18 3.06 -8.65
N ALA A 151 5.25 3.85 -8.45
CA ALA A 151 6.63 3.34 -8.47
C ALA A 151 6.87 2.18 -7.48
N PRO A 152 6.40 2.22 -6.22
CA PRO A 152 6.59 1.11 -5.28
C PRO A 152 5.89 -0.19 -5.71
N ILE A 153 4.71 -0.08 -6.33
CA ILE A 153 3.91 -1.26 -6.74
C ILE A 153 4.26 -1.79 -8.12
N ALA A 154 5.06 -1.06 -8.91
CA ALA A 154 5.47 -1.49 -10.24
C ALA A 154 6.31 -2.77 -10.22
N GLN A 155 7.05 -3.01 -9.13
CA GLN A 155 7.86 -4.21 -8.91
C GLN A 155 7.14 -5.24 -8.02
N ALA A 156 5.81 -5.19 -7.97
CA ALA A 156 5.03 -6.18 -7.25
C ALA A 156 5.22 -7.59 -7.84
N ASP A 157 5.62 -8.56 -7.01
CA ASP A 157 5.83 -9.95 -7.39
C ASP A 157 5.13 -10.86 -6.35
N PRO A 158 4.12 -11.66 -6.73
CA PRO A 158 3.52 -11.78 -8.07
C PRO A 158 2.86 -10.50 -8.59
N PRO A 159 2.72 -10.27 -9.90
CA PRO A 159 2.05 -9.09 -10.44
C PRO A 159 0.63 -8.89 -9.89
N LEU A 160 0.17 -7.63 -9.83
CA LEU A 160 -1.20 -7.30 -9.42
C LEU A 160 -2.21 -7.75 -10.49
N MET A 161 -3.29 -8.38 -10.06
CA MET A 161 -4.36 -8.81 -10.97
C MET A 161 -5.10 -7.60 -11.57
N PRO A 162 -5.25 -7.51 -12.90
CA PRO A 162 -6.09 -6.49 -13.53
C PRO A 162 -7.56 -6.63 -13.12
N PHE A 163 -8.28 -5.51 -13.04
CA PHE A 163 -9.71 -5.49 -12.78
C PHE A 163 -10.48 -5.83 -14.05
N ARG A 164 -11.45 -6.72 -13.94
CA ARG A 164 -12.33 -7.15 -15.03
C ARG A 164 -13.70 -6.51 -14.94
N ASP A 165 -14.48 -6.67 -16.00
CA ASP A 165 -15.87 -6.26 -16.06
C ASP A 165 -16.79 -7.14 -15.19
N ALA A 166 -18.00 -6.63 -14.97
CA ALA A 166 -19.08 -7.28 -14.22
C ALA A 166 -19.99 -8.18 -15.10
N GLY A 167 -19.61 -8.41 -16.36
CA GLY A 167 -20.36 -9.26 -17.29
C GLY A 167 -20.27 -10.75 -16.97
N TYR A 168 -21.20 -11.51 -17.57
CA TYR A 168 -21.28 -12.97 -17.42
C TYR A 168 -20.31 -13.73 -18.35
N SER A 169 -19.75 -13.05 -19.35
CA SER A 169 -18.84 -13.66 -20.32
C SER A 169 -17.43 -13.84 -19.76
N GLN A 170 -16.61 -14.60 -20.48
CA GLN A 170 -15.16 -14.61 -20.26
C GLN A 170 -14.62 -13.20 -20.44
N ALA A 171 -13.80 -12.72 -19.49
CA ALA A 171 -13.21 -11.39 -19.58
C ALA A 171 -12.09 -11.41 -20.63
N ASP A 172 -12.23 -10.57 -21.65
CA ASP A 172 -11.27 -10.32 -22.71
C ASP A 172 -10.54 -8.98 -22.53
N TYR A 173 -11.00 -8.16 -21.57
CA TYR A 173 -10.43 -6.87 -21.24
C TYR A 173 -10.26 -6.70 -19.73
N GLY A 174 -9.17 -6.07 -19.32
CA GLY A 174 -8.92 -5.73 -17.92
C GLY A 174 -8.18 -4.41 -17.78
N ILE A 175 -8.58 -3.60 -16.82
CA ILE A 175 -7.92 -2.34 -16.48
C ILE A 175 -6.95 -2.56 -15.32
N THR A 176 -5.78 -1.95 -15.40
CA THR A 176 -4.75 -2.09 -14.37
C THR A 176 -4.93 -1.08 -13.25
N VAL A 177 -4.21 -1.27 -12.13
CA VAL A 177 -4.11 -0.24 -11.08
C VAL A 177 -3.60 1.08 -11.63
N GLN A 178 -2.65 1.03 -12.58
CA GLN A 178 -2.14 2.22 -13.25
C GLN A 178 -3.26 2.99 -13.98
N ASP A 179 -4.11 2.28 -14.73
CA ASP A 179 -5.22 2.92 -15.47
C ASP A 179 -6.20 3.62 -14.53
N VAL A 180 -6.53 2.97 -13.41
CA VAL A 180 -7.42 3.54 -12.38
C VAL A 180 -6.79 4.80 -11.77
N VAL A 181 -5.53 4.72 -11.34
CA VAL A 181 -4.83 5.84 -10.69
C VAL A 181 -4.69 7.04 -11.62
N TYR A 182 -4.30 6.83 -12.88
CA TYR A 182 -4.24 7.92 -13.86
C TYR A 182 -5.62 8.46 -14.23
N GLY A 183 -6.64 7.60 -14.32
CA GLY A 183 -8.03 8.01 -14.54
C GLY A 183 -8.52 8.97 -13.45
N VAL A 184 -8.34 8.57 -12.18
CA VAL A 184 -8.71 9.37 -11.02
C VAL A 184 -7.92 10.69 -10.94
N TRP A 185 -6.60 10.64 -11.16
CA TRP A 185 -5.76 11.83 -11.18
C TRP A 185 -6.20 12.85 -12.23
N ARG A 186 -6.51 12.39 -13.46
CA ARG A 186 -7.02 13.26 -14.53
C ARG A 186 -8.37 13.88 -14.17
N ALA A 187 -9.27 13.11 -13.57
CA ALA A 187 -10.58 13.60 -13.12
C ALA A 187 -10.47 14.69 -12.05
N GLN A 188 -9.51 14.56 -11.11
CA GLN A 188 -9.25 15.60 -10.11
C GLN A 188 -8.73 16.88 -10.75
N ARG A 189 -7.80 16.80 -11.71
CA ARG A 189 -7.22 17.97 -12.38
C ARG A 189 -8.20 18.70 -13.28
N SER A 190 -9.07 17.98 -13.98
CA SER A 190 -10.09 18.61 -14.81
C SER A 190 -11.08 19.43 -13.97
N LYS A 191 -11.47 18.92 -12.80
CA LYS A 191 -12.28 19.66 -11.82
C LYS A 191 -11.56 20.92 -11.32
N ASP A 192 -10.29 20.82 -10.98
CA ASP A 192 -9.50 21.96 -10.51
C ASP A 192 -9.38 23.06 -11.57
N SER A 193 -9.16 22.67 -12.83
CA SER A 193 -9.15 23.60 -13.96
C SER A 193 -10.52 24.27 -14.14
N ALA A 194 -11.60 23.49 -14.11
CA ALA A 194 -12.97 24.01 -14.22
C ALA A 194 -13.31 24.98 -13.07
N LEU A 195 -12.85 24.71 -11.85
CA LEU A 195 -13.02 25.60 -10.70
C LEU A 195 -12.11 26.84 -10.76
N SER A 196 -10.91 26.73 -11.34
CA SER A 196 -10.05 27.90 -11.58
C SER A 196 -10.65 28.86 -12.60
N HIS A 197 -11.39 28.34 -13.58
CA HIS A 197 -12.17 29.15 -14.52
C HIS A 197 -13.42 29.77 -13.88
N ASN A 198 -13.90 29.23 -12.75
CA ASN A 198 -15.05 29.74 -12.01
C ASN A 198 -14.59 30.35 -10.68
N SER A 199 -13.93 31.52 -10.77
CA SER A 199 -13.33 32.24 -9.63
C SER A 199 -14.37 32.68 -8.59
N THR A 200 -14.72 31.78 -7.66
CA THR A 200 -15.40 32.13 -6.40
C THR A 200 -15.26 31.10 -5.26
N SER A 201 -14.56 29.97 -5.44
CA SER A 201 -14.54 28.87 -4.46
C SER A 201 -13.11 28.39 -4.10
N LYS A 202 -12.24 29.32 -3.68
CA LYS A 202 -10.84 28.99 -3.28
C LYS A 202 -10.66 28.79 -1.77
N SER A 203 -11.74 28.61 -0.99
CA SER A 203 -11.68 28.71 0.48
C SER A 203 -11.50 27.38 1.25
N MET A 204 -11.46 26.20 0.60
CA MET A 204 -11.50 24.91 1.33
C MET A 204 -10.22 24.06 1.28
N ARG A 205 -9.13 24.52 0.64
CA ARG A 205 -7.88 23.72 0.52
C ARG A 205 -6.81 24.03 1.57
N ASP A 206 -6.99 25.06 2.38
CA ASP A 206 -5.97 25.51 3.34
C ASP A 206 -6.15 24.92 4.76
N MET A 207 -6.82 23.77 4.91
CA MET A 207 -7.01 23.08 6.21
C MET A 207 -6.37 21.69 6.26
N SER A 208 -5.20 21.52 5.65
CA SER A 208 -4.32 20.39 5.96
C SER A 208 -3.22 20.88 6.90
N VAL A 209 -3.39 20.55 8.19
CA VAL A 209 -2.39 20.66 9.26
C VAL A 209 -1.29 19.62 9.06
#